data_AF-A0AA43C6G0-F1
#
_entry.id   AF-A0AA43C6G0-F1
#
_cell.length_a   1.000
_cell.length_b   1.000
_cell.length_c   1.000
_cell.angle_alpha   90.00
_cell.angle_beta   90.00
_cell.angle_gamma   90.00
#
_symmetry.space_group_name_H-M   'P 1'
#
loop_
_entity.id
_entity.type
_entity.pdbx_description
1 polymer ?
#
loop_
_entity_poly.entity_id
_entity_poly.type
_entity_poly.pdbx_seq_one_letter_code
_entity_poly.pdbx_strand_id
1 'polypeptide(L)'
;MPTGTFRFYEELNEFLPKHRNKVDFEAEFNGRKSIKDIIEECGVPPTKVDLVLINGKSVDFNTIFQDGDRVSVYPVFERLNIQNVTQLRRVPLRRIQFIADIHMEKIVEPMRMLGFDIDFNPSYTQKDIIKISKKENRIIFTTRKELKRSKSVTHCILMRPDTTIKQIKYVMEYLDVKPSPI
;
A
#
# COMPACT_ATOMS: atom_id res chain seq x y z
N MET A 1 20.94 -14.40 23.62
CA MET A 1 19.64 -14.69 23.01
C MET A 1 19.79 -14.44 21.51
N PRO A 2 18.91 -14.88 20.59
CA PRO A 2 19.14 -14.63 19.17
C PRO A 2 19.12 -13.12 18.86
N THR A 3 20.16 -12.66 18.18
CA THR A 3 20.35 -11.27 17.75
C THR A 3 20.34 -11.20 16.23
N GLY A 4 19.79 -10.14 15.66
CA GLY A 4 19.81 -9.94 14.22
C GLY A 4 19.57 -8.51 13.81
N THR A 5 19.68 -8.26 12.52
CA THR A 5 19.56 -6.93 11.94
C THR A 5 18.17 -6.73 11.35
N PHE A 6 17.50 -5.65 11.74
CA PHE A 6 16.16 -5.31 11.31
C PHE A 6 16.16 -4.01 10.53
N ARG A 7 15.33 -3.96 9.50
CA ARG A 7 15.03 -2.73 8.76
C ARG A 7 13.55 -2.69 8.43
N PHE A 8 12.90 -1.60 8.81
CA PHE A 8 11.51 -1.33 8.48
C PHE A 8 11.45 -0.24 7.41
N TYR A 9 10.55 -0.41 6.45
CA TYR A 9 10.44 0.50 5.30
C TYR A 9 9.21 1.41 5.38
N GLU A 10 9.35 2.58 4.74
CA GLU A 10 8.29 3.60 4.59
C GLU A 10 7.50 3.89 5.88
N GLU A 11 6.16 3.81 5.84
CA GLU A 11 5.27 4.19 6.93
C GLU A 11 5.40 3.29 8.18
N LEU A 12 6.03 2.11 8.07
CA LEU A 12 6.27 1.28 9.26
C LEU A 12 7.22 1.96 10.26
N ASN A 13 8.02 2.92 9.79
CA ASN A 13 8.91 3.67 10.67
C ASN A 13 8.18 4.67 11.58
N GLU A 14 6.90 4.95 11.35
CA GLU A 14 6.09 5.78 12.25
C GLU A 14 5.82 5.08 13.60
N PHE A 15 5.90 3.75 13.63
CA PHE A 15 5.77 2.93 14.83
C PHE A 15 7.08 2.79 15.61
N LEU A 16 8.22 3.14 15.01
CA LEU A 16 9.54 2.93 15.60
C LEU A 16 10.09 4.20 16.28
N PRO A 17 10.95 4.04 17.30
CA PRO A 17 11.75 5.14 17.82
C PRO A 17 12.57 5.82 16.72
N LYS A 18 12.73 7.16 16.81
CA LYS A 18 13.43 7.96 15.78
C LYS A 18 14.82 7.44 15.39
N HIS A 19 15.56 6.86 16.33
CA HIS A 19 16.91 6.34 16.09
C HIS A 19 16.93 5.03 15.27
N ARG A 20 15.79 4.36 15.09
CA ARG A 20 15.62 3.13 14.29
C ARG A 20 14.92 3.38 12.96
N ASN A 21 14.59 4.64 12.66
CA ASN A 21 13.82 5.02 11.50
C ASN A 21 14.69 4.97 10.23
N LYS A 22 14.27 4.18 9.22
CA LYS A 22 14.90 4.05 7.89
C LYS A 22 16.37 3.64 7.92
N VAL A 23 16.80 2.99 9.00
CA VAL A 23 18.16 2.47 9.18
C VAL A 23 18.12 0.99 9.53
N ASP A 24 19.24 0.31 9.31
CA ASP A 24 19.45 -1.04 9.81
C ASP A 24 19.79 -0.90 11.30
N PHE A 25 19.11 -1.65 12.16
CA PHE A 25 19.39 -1.67 13.60
C PHE A 25 19.46 -3.11 14.11
N GLU A 26 20.30 -3.34 15.11
CA GLU A 26 20.36 -4.63 15.78
C GLU A 26 19.34 -4.72 16.91
N ALA A 27 18.72 -5.88 17.05
CA ALA A 27 17.83 -6.20 18.16
C ALA A 27 18.04 -7.65 18.59
N GLU A 28 17.97 -7.86 19.91
CA GLU A 28 18.05 -9.16 20.55
C GLU A 28 16.66 -9.53 21.09
N PHE A 29 16.27 -10.78 20.89
CA PHE A 29 14.96 -11.28 21.31
C PHE A 29 15.10 -12.51 22.20
N ASN A 30 14.32 -12.55 23.28
CA ASN A 30 14.35 -13.68 24.21
C ASN A 30 13.63 -14.92 23.66
N GLY A 31 14.34 -16.05 23.65
CA GLY A 31 13.77 -17.35 23.30
C GLY A 31 13.47 -17.51 21.81
N ARG A 32 12.69 -18.55 21.50
CA ARG A 32 12.30 -18.89 20.12
C ARG A 32 11.03 -18.10 19.77
N LYS A 33 11.13 -17.12 18.88
CA LYS A 33 10.02 -16.26 18.45
C LYS A 33 9.74 -16.38 16.96
N SER A 34 8.48 -16.23 16.59
CA SER A 34 8.10 -16.06 15.20
C SER A 34 8.41 -14.63 14.74
N ILE A 35 8.52 -14.43 13.43
CA ILE A 35 8.66 -13.10 12.83
C ILE A 35 7.49 -12.19 13.22
N LYS A 36 6.28 -12.74 13.32
CA LYS A 36 5.11 -11.97 13.77
C LYS A 36 5.30 -11.38 15.16
N ASP A 37 5.73 -12.20 16.11
CA ASP A 37 5.91 -11.78 17.51
C ASP A 37 6.98 -10.70 17.61
N ILE A 38 8.06 -10.85 16.85
CA ILE A 38 9.15 -9.86 16.78
C ILE A 38 8.67 -8.52 16.22
N ILE A 39 7.86 -8.55 15.15
CA ILE A 39 7.28 -7.35 14.54
C ILE A 39 6.34 -6.64 15.53
N GLU A 40 5.50 -7.41 16.24
CA GLU A 40 4.61 -6.88 17.29
C GLU A 40 5.39 -6.27 18.45
N GLU A 41 6.48 -6.91 18.89
CA GLU A 41 7.37 -6.41 19.95
C GLU A 41 8.14 -5.15 19.53
N CYS A 42 8.42 -4.99 18.23
CA CYS A 42 8.92 -3.73 17.67
C CYS A 42 7.85 -2.63 17.63
N GLY A 43 6.60 -2.91 17.99
CA GLY A 43 5.47 -1.96 18.01
C GLY A 43 4.73 -1.84 16.68
N VAL A 44 5.05 -2.67 15.69
CA VAL A 44 4.43 -2.62 14.36
C VAL A 44 3.26 -3.61 14.30
N PRO A 45 2.03 -3.18 13.98
CA PRO A 45 0.92 -4.12 13.80
C PRO A 45 1.15 -5.00 12.56
N PRO A 46 1.07 -6.35 12.64
CA PRO A 46 1.24 -7.23 11.48
C PRO A 46 0.20 -6.99 10.37
N THR A 47 -0.92 -6.35 10.70
CA THR A 47 -1.92 -5.91 9.71
C THR A 47 -1.39 -4.86 8.75
N LYS A 48 -0.36 -4.09 9.15
CA LYS A 48 0.31 -3.08 8.35
C LYS A 48 1.47 -3.62 7.51
N VAL A 49 1.83 -4.89 7.66
CA VAL A 49 2.94 -5.54 6.96
C VAL A 49 2.42 -6.44 5.85
N ASP A 50 3.11 -6.43 4.71
CA ASP A 50 2.69 -7.17 3.50
C ASP A 50 3.82 -8.02 2.89
N LEU A 51 5.08 -7.68 3.18
CA LEU A 51 6.23 -8.50 2.82
C LEU A 51 7.24 -8.49 3.97
N VAL A 52 7.73 -9.67 4.32
CA VAL A 52 8.92 -9.85 5.14
C VAL A 52 9.93 -10.64 4.33
N LEU A 53 11.18 -10.17 4.34
CA LEU A 53 12.32 -10.88 3.80
C LEU A 53 13.28 -11.24 4.94
N ILE A 54 13.70 -12.50 5.00
CA ILE A 54 14.85 -12.93 5.81
C ILE A 54 15.99 -13.24 4.84
N ASN A 55 17.12 -12.56 5.00
CA ASN A 55 18.31 -12.76 4.16
C ASN A 55 17.97 -12.68 2.65
N GLY A 56 17.06 -11.79 2.29
CA GLY A 56 16.59 -11.57 0.91
C GLY A 56 15.52 -12.54 0.41
N LYS A 57 15.10 -13.53 1.21
CA LYS A 57 14.05 -14.50 0.85
C LYS A 57 12.72 -14.15 1.51
N SER A 58 11.63 -14.17 0.74
CA SER A 58 10.29 -13.97 1.30
C SER A 58 9.89 -15.14 2.20
N VAL A 59 9.32 -14.79 3.35
CA VAL A 59 8.88 -15.73 4.38
C VAL A 59 7.48 -15.36 4.87
N ASP A 60 6.84 -16.30 5.57
CA ASP A 60 5.58 -16.05 6.26
C ASP A 60 5.79 -15.56 7.72
N PHE A 61 4.70 -15.26 8.40
CA PHE A 61 4.71 -14.76 9.78
C PHE A 61 5.07 -15.84 10.81
N ASN A 62 4.90 -17.11 10.47
CA ASN A 62 5.15 -18.25 11.36
C ASN A 62 6.62 -18.69 11.32
N THR A 63 7.39 -18.15 10.38
CA THR A 63 8.81 -18.42 10.27
C THR A 63 9.53 -18.04 11.56
N ILE A 64 10.38 -18.93 12.05
CA ILE A 64 11.11 -18.76 13.30
C ILE A 64 12.41 -18.03 13.03
N PHE A 65 12.58 -16.89 13.68
CA PHE A 65 13.79 -16.08 13.61
C PHE A 65 15.02 -16.84 14.14
N GLN A 66 16.13 -16.74 13.42
CA GLN A 66 17.41 -17.33 13.80
C GLN A 66 18.44 -16.24 14.15
N ASP A 67 19.42 -16.63 14.95
CA ASP A 67 20.56 -15.76 15.25
C ASP A 67 21.32 -15.39 13.97
N GLY A 68 21.66 -14.11 13.83
CA GLY A 68 22.31 -13.52 12.66
C GLY A 68 21.39 -13.19 11.48
N ASP A 69 20.08 -13.44 11.57
CA ASP A 69 19.15 -13.13 10.48
C ASP A 69 19.08 -11.62 10.20
N ARG A 70 19.08 -11.28 8.91
CA ARG A 70 18.74 -9.94 8.44
C ARG A 70 17.29 -9.89 7.97
N VAL A 71 16.44 -9.20 8.73
CA VAL A 71 15.00 -9.09 8.52
C VAL A 71 14.66 -7.73 7.90
N SER A 72 14.04 -7.74 6.73
CA SER A 72 13.50 -6.55 6.06
C SER A 72 11.98 -6.62 6.05
N VAL A 73 11.32 -5.62 6.64
CA VAL A 73 9.87 -5.58 6.82
C VAL A 73 9.29 -4.44 6.00
N TYR A 74 8.38 -4.77 5.09
CA TYR A 74 7.77 -3.81 4.18
C TYR A 74 6.28 -3.65 4.49
N PRO A 75 5.79 -2.40 4.43
CA PRO A 75 4.38 -2.14 4.63
C PRO A 75 3.54 -2.69 3.47
N VAL A 76 2.22 -2.58 3.63
CA VAL A 76 1.27 -2.78 2.54
C VAL A 76 1.66 -1.95 1.32
N PHE A 77 2.02 -2.63 0.24
CA PHE A 77 2.35 -1.94 -1.00
C PHE A 77 1.07 -1.42 -1.66
N GLU A 78 0.92 -0.10 -1.67
CA GLU A 78 -0.19 0.59 -2.32
C GLU A 78 -0.12 0.54 -3.87
N ARG A 79 1.06 0.25 -4.44
CA ARG A 79 1.35 0.46 -5.88
C ARG A 79 1.88 -0.75 -6.65
N LEU A 80 2.28 -1.83 -5.99
CA LEU A 80 2.91 -2.99 -6.63
C LEU A 80 2.13 -4.26 -6.31
N ASN A 81 1.64 -4.99 -7.32
CA ASN A 81 1.13 -6.34 -7.09
C ASN A 81 2.29 -7.28 -6.80
N ILE A 82 2.38 -7.74 -5.56
CA ILE A 82 3.41 -8.67 -5.10
C ILE A 82 2.86 -10.09 -4.90
N GLN A 83 1.70 -10.44 -5.49
CA GLN A 83 1.06 -11.76 -5.36
C GLN A 83 2.02 -12.95 -5.58
N ASN A 84 3.02 -12.80 -6.45
CA ASN A 84 4.01 -13.86 -6.74
C ASN A 84 5.28 -13.80 -5.87
N VAL A 85 5.40 -12.80 -5.00
CA VAL A 85 6.59 -12.55 -4.16
C VAL A 85 6.27 -12.70 -2.68
N THR A 86 5.04 -12.39 -2.23
CA THR A 86 4.66 -12.49 -0.82
C THR A 86 4.12 -13.88 -0.46
N GLN A 87 4.73 -14.49 0.55
CA GLN A 87 4.18 -15.70 1.20
C GLN A 87 3.23 -15.37 2.36
N LEU A 88 3.14 -14.10 2.77
CA LEU A 88 2.36 -13.70 3.95
C LEU A 88 0.85 -13.75 3.71
N ARG A 89 0.39 -13.54 2.48
CA ARG A 89 -1.04 -13.60 2.13
C ARG A 89 -1.25 -14.10 0.70
N ARG A 90 -2.23 -15.00 0.53
CA ARG A 90 -2.70 -15.49 -0.77
C ARG A 90 -3.63 -14.50 -1.51
N VAL A 91 -4.15 -13.48 -0.83
CA VAL A 91 -5.11 -12.52 -1.39
C VAL A 91 -4.75 -11.11 -0.91
N PRO A 92 -4.51 -10.12 -1.79
CA PRO A 92 -4.32 -8.73 -1.38
C PRO A 92 -5.60 -8.20 -0.73
N LEU A 93 -5.51 -7.58 0.46
CA LEU A 93 -6.64 -6.95 1.19
C LEU A 93 -7.20 -5.69 0.49
N ARG A 94 -6.96 -5.50 -0.81
CA ARG A 94 -7.19 -4.24 -1.52
C ARG A 94 -8.68 -4.05 -1.82
N ARG A 95 -9.45 -3.46 -0.91
CA ARG A 95 -10.61 -2.66 -1.34
C ARG A 95 -10.05 -1.36 -1.92
N ILE A 96 -9.78 -1.38 -3.22
CA ILE A 96 -9.31 -0.21 -3.94
C ILE A 96 -10.52 0.71 -4.09
N GLN A 97 -10.51 1.82 -3.37
CA GLN A 97 -11.55 2.85 -3.42
C GLN A 97 -11.00 4.10 -4.07
N PHE A 98 -11.78 4.72 -4.94
CA PHE A 98 -11.43 5.90 -5.69
C PHE A 98 -12.30 7.08 -5.30
N ILE A 99 -11.77 8.28 -5.52
CA ILE A 99 -12.56 9.51 -5.59
C ILE A 99 -12.18 10.27 -6.86
N ALA A 100 -13.15 10.54 -7.72
CA ALA A 100 -12.94 11.21 -8.99
C ALA A 100 -13.08 12.72 -8.87
N ASP A 101 -12.21 13.46 -9.56
CA ASP A 101 -12.44 14.87 -9.84
C ASP A 101 -13.52 15.06 -10.92
N ILE A 102 -13.99 16.31 -11.07
CA ILE A 102 -15.04 16.66 -12.03
C ILE A 102 -14.69 16.32 -13.49
N HIS A 103 -13.41 16.30 -13.87
CA HIS A 103 -12.98 15.97 -15.23
C HIS A 103 -12.95 14.47 -15.51
N MET A 104 -13.07 13.65 -14.45
CA MET A 104 -13.11 12.19 -14.53
C MET A 104 -14.54 11.64 -14.55
N GLU A 105 -15.57 12.48 -14.68
CA GLU A 105 -16.97 12.05 -14.75
C GLU A 105 -17.19 10.88 -15.74
N LYS A 106 -16.62 10.98 -16.94
CA LYS A 106 -16.81 9.98 -18.01
C LYS A 106 -16.25 8.59 -17.69
N ILE A 107 -15.31 8.46 -16.74
CA ILE A 107 -14.73 7.18 -16.34
C ILE A 107 -15.45 6.56 -15.13
N VAL A 108 -16.26 7.34 -14.39
CA VAL A 108 -16.93 6.89 -13.15
C VAL A 108 -17.84 5.69 -13.39
N GLU A 109 -18.86 5.84 -14.25
CA GLU A 109 -19.83 4.77 -14.49
C GLU A 109 -19.21 3.50 -15.09
N PRO A 110 -18.34 3.59 -16.13
CA PRO A 110 -17.61 2.42 -16.62
C PRO A 110 -16.80 1.68 -15.53
N MET A 111 -16.12 2.42 -14.65
CA MET A 111 -15.37 1.82 -13.53
C MET A 111 -16.30 1.16 -12.51
N ARG A 112 -17.45 1.76 -12.19
CA ARG A 112 -18.46 1.15 -11.30
C ARG A 112 -18.99 -0.16 -11.87
N MET A 113 -19.27 -0.21 -13.18
CA MET A 113 -19.71 -1.43 -13.86
C MET A 113 -18.65 -2.54 -13.80
N LEU A 114 -17.36 -2.20 -13.77
CA LEU A 114 -16.26 -3.15 -13.57
C LEU A 114 -16.09 -3.58 -12.10
N GLY A 115 -16.93 -3.09 -11.19
CA GLY A 115 -16.92 -3.46 -9.77
C GLY A 115 -15.99 -2.60 -8.91
N PHE A 116 -15.47 -1.49 -9.42
CA PHE A 116 -14.66 -0.57 -8.62
C PHE A 116 -15.54 0.37 -7.78
N ASP A 117 -15.13 0.58 -6.53
CA ASP A 117 -15.71 1.59 -5.65
C ASP A 117 -15.13 2.96 -6.02
N ILE A 118 -15.92 3.78 -6.71
CA ILE A 118 -15.53 5.15 -7.07
C ILE A 118 -16.59 6.15 -6.58
N ASP A 119 -16.16 7.01 -5.68
CA ASP A 119 -16.94 8.15 -5.21
C ASP A 119 -16.78 9.32 -6.18
N PHE A 120 -17.90 9.96 -6.49
CA PHE A 120 -17.97 11.08 -7.40
C PHE A 120 -19.16 11.95 -7.05
N ASN A 121 -18.88 13.24 -6.87
CA ASN A 121 -19.90 14.27 -6.76
C ASN A 121 -19.41 15.51 -7.50
N PRO A 122 -20.16 16.02 -8.50
CA PRO A 122 -19.75 17.19 -9.28
C PRO A 122 -19.61 18.47 -8.42
N SER A 123 -20.21 18.50 -7.23
CA SER A 123 -20.12 19.62 -6.29
C SER A 123 -18.88 19.59 -5.41
N TYR A 124 -18.06 18.53 -5.45
CA TYR A 124 -16.85 18.48 -4.64
C TYR A 124 -15.81 19.51 -5.08
N THR A 125 -15.37 20.32 -4.12
CA THR A 125 -14.19 21.16 -4.32
C THR A 125 -12.92 20.32 -4.23
N GLN A 126 -11.80 20.87 -4.71
CA GLN A 126 -10.50 20.23 -4.53
C GLN A 126 -10.18 19.92 -3.06
N LYS A 127 -10.61 20.79 -2.14
CA LYS A 127 -10.41 20.59 -0.69
C LYS A 127 -11.24 19.43 -0.18
N ASP A 128 -12.47 19.28 -0.66
CA ASP A 128 -13.35 18.16 -0.29
C ASP A 128 -12.76 16.84 -0.77
N ILE A 129 -12.32 16.77 -2.03
CA ILE A 129 -11.68 15.57 -2.59
C ILE A 129 -10.48 15.15 -1.74
N ILE A 130 -9.59 16.08 -1.38
CA ILE A 130 -8.41 15.78 -0.54
C ILE A 130 -8.86 15.31 0.86
N LYS A 131 -9.85 15.97 1.47
CA LYS A 131 -10.34 15.64 2.81
C LYS A 131 -10.97 14.24 2.85
N ILE A 132 -11.84 13.92 1.90
CA ILE A 132 -12.51 12.62 1.78
C ILE A 132 -11.48 11.53 1.45
N SER A 133 -10.59 11.79 0.50
CA SER A 133 -9.48 10.87 0.16
C SER A 133 -8.66 10.49 1.38
N LYS A 134 -8.26 11.45 2.22
CA LYS A 134 -7.55 11.17 3.46
C LYS A 134 -8.39 10.39 4.47
N LYS A 135 -9.64 10.82 4.69
CA LYS A 135 -10.53 10.25 5.71
C LYS A 135 -10.88 8.79 5.41
N GLU A 136 -11.11 8.49 4.14
CA GLU A 136 -11.60 7.19 3.67
C GLU A 136 -10.50 6.35 3.00
N ASN A 137 -9.27 6.86 2.97
CA ASN A 137 -8.14 6.24 2.29
C ASN A 137 -8.39 5.95 0.80
N ARG A 138 -9.07 6.87 0.10
CA ARG A 138 -9.39 6.75 -1.34
C ARG A 138 -8.26 7.29 -2.22
N ILE A 139 -8.02 6.63 -3.34
CA ILE A 139 -7.10 7.08 -4.39
C ILE A 139 -7.78 8.16 -5.24
N ILE A 140 -7.17 9.34 -5.37
CA ILE A 140 -7.73 10.42 -6.19
C ILE A 140 -7.49 10.14 -7.68
N PHE A 141 -8.54 10.21 -8.49
CA PHE A 141 -8.44 10.27 -9.96
C PHE A 141 -8.56 11.70 -10.44
N THR A 142 -7.55 12.17 -11.18
CA THR A 142 -7.53 13.54 -11.67
C THR A 142 -6.66 13.68 -12.91
N THR A 143 -6.99 14.64 -13.79
CA THR A 143 -6.08 15.12 -14.84
C THR A 143 -5.28 16.35 -14.39
N ARG A 144 -5.59 16.90 -13.20
CA ARG A 144 -5.02 18.14 -12.69
C ARG A 144 -3.74 17.88 -11.92
N LYS A 145 -2.64 18.44 -12.43
CA LYS A 145 -1.30 18.36 -11.80
C LYS A 145 -1.25 18.99 -10.39
N GLU A 146 -2.12 19.94 -10.11
CA GLU A 146 -2.19 20.65 -8.82
C GLU A 146 -2.52 19.73 -7.66
N LEU A 147 -3.44 18.78 -7.85
CA LEU A 147 -3.80 17.78 -6.85
C LEU A 147 -2.60 16.88 -6.53
N LYS A 148 -1.88 16.43 -7.56
CA LYS A 148 -0.66 15.62 -7.38
C LYS A 148 0.47 16.37 -6.65
N ARG A 149 0.55 17.70 -6.79
CA ARG A 149 1.58 18.54 -6.16
C ARG A 149 1.24 18.94 -4.72
N SER A 150 0.01 18.72 -4.28
CA SER A 150 -0.40 19.06 -2.92
C SER A 150 0.25 18.13 -1.90
N LYS A 151 0.96 18.70 -0.92
CA LYS A 151 1.54 17.94 0.21
C LYS A 151 0.50 17.18 1.03
N SER A 152 -0.77 17.56 0.89
CA SER A 152 -1.89 16.89 1.55
C SER A 152 -2.44 15.70 0.77
N VAL A 153 -1.93 15.38 -0.42
CA VAL A 153 -2.40 14.20 -1.15
C VAL A 153 -1.46 13.03 -0.86
N THR A 154 -2.00 11.97 -0.26
CA THR A 154 -1.26 10.73 0.00
C THR A 154 -1.28 9.82 -1.24
N HIS A 155 -2.45 9.71 -1.88
CA HIS A 155 -2.69 8.82 -3.02
C HIS A 155 -3.39 9.53 -4.16
N CYS A 156 -2.79 9.49 -5.35
CA CYS A 156 -3.35 10.12 -6.54
C CYS A 156 -2.81 9.47 -7.82
N ILE A 157 -3.73 9.16 -8.74
CA ILE A 157 -3.43 8.81 -10.12
C ILE A 157 -3.69 10.03 -10.99
N LEU A 158 -2.61 10.56 -11.57
CA LEU A 158 -2.70 11.60 -12.57
C LEU A 158 -2.94 10.96 -13.94
N MET A 159 -4.18 11.02 -14.38
CA MET A 159 -4.60 10.53 -15.68
C MET A 159 -4.14 11.47 -16.79
N ARG A 160 -3.65 10.91 -17.89
CA ARG A 160 -3.44 11.69 -19.11
C ARG A 160 -4.81 11.94 -19.77
N PRO A 161 -5.04 13.13 -20.36
CA PRO A 161 -6.20 13.34 -21.22
C PRO A 161 -6.16 12.32 -22.37
N ASP A 162 -7.15 11.43 -22.42
CA ASP A 162 -7.29 10.41 -23.45
C ASP A 162 -8.75 9.92 -23.52
N THR A 163 -9.04 8.98 -24.41
CA THR A 163 -10.32 8.28 -24.45
C THR A 163 -10.58 7.52 -23.14
N THR A 164 -11.84 7.46 -22.70
CA THR A 164 -12.28 6.74 -21.51
C THR A 164 -11.77 5.28 -21.50
N ILE A 165 -11.80 4.60 -22.65
CA ILE A 165 -11.33 3.21 -22.78
C ILE A 165 -9.84 3.08 -22.43
N LYS A 166 -8.98 3.96 -22.97
CA LYS A 166 -7.54 3.93 -22.68
C LYS A 166 -7.25 4.32 -21.23
N GLN A 167 -8.03 5.24 -20.67
CA GLN A 167 -7.93 5.61 -19.26
C GLN A 167 -8.28 4.44 -18.33
N ILE A 168 -9.37 3.72 -18.61
CA ILE A 168 -9.73 2.49 -17.88
C ILE A 168 -8.64 1.45 -18.01
N LYS A 169 -8.16 1.20 -19.24
CA LYS A 169 -7.09 0.23 -19.49
C LYS A 169 -5.83 0.57 -18.68
N TYR A 170 -5.44 1.84 -18.66
CA TYR A 170 -4.32 2.31 -17.85
C TYR A 170 -4.54 2.06 -16.35
N VAL A 171 -5.75 2.29 -15.84
CA VAL A 171 -6.10 2.01 -14.45
C VAL A 171 -6.04 0.51 -14.16
N MET A 172 -6.59 -0.34 -15.04
CA MET A 172 -6.55 -1.81 -14.86
C MET A 172 -5.11 -2.35 -14.85
N GLU A 173 -4.27 -1.87 -15.76
CA GLU A 173 -2.83 -2.18 -15.79
C GLU A 173 -2.12 -1.66 -14.53
N TYR A 174 -2.44 -0.43 -14.09
CA TYR A 174 -1.86 0.18 -12.89
C TYR A 174 -2.18 -0.59 -11.61
N LEU A 175 -3.40 -1.14 -11.51
CA LEU A 175 -3.84 -1.91 -10.34
C LEU A 175 -3.45 -3.39 -10.41
N ASP A 176 -2.87 -3.83 -11.54
CA ASP A 176 -2.62 -5.22 -11.91
C ASP A 176 -3.87 -6.11 -11.74
N VAL A 177 -5.04 -5.55 -12.06
CA VAL A 177 -6.31 -6.26 -12.05
C VAL A 177 -6.54 -6.78 -13.46
N LYS A 178 -6.41 -8.10 -13.65
CA LYS A 178 -6.81 -8.72 -14.92
C LYS A 178 -8.32 -8.53 -15.10
N PRO A 179 -8.80 -8.16 -16.30
CA PRO A 179 -10.22 -8.22 -16.58
C PRO A 179 -10.69 -9.65 -16.35
N SER A 180 -11.71 -9.85 -15.49
CA SER A 180 -12.43 -11.11 -15.47
C SER A 180 -13.04 -11.30 -16.86
N PRO A 181 -12.79 -12.42 -17.55
CA PRO A 181 -13.52 -12.74 -18.77
C PRO A 181 -15.01 -12.87 -18.38
N ILE A 182 -15.84 -12.12 -19.08
CA ILE A 182 -17.31 -12.25 -19.07
C ILE A 182 -17.67 -13.60 -19.69
#